data_AF-A0A6I4ZT51-F1
#
_entry.id   AF-A0A6I4ZT51-F1
#
_cell.length_a   1.000
_cell.length_b   1.000
_cell.length_c   1.000
_cell.angle_alpha   90.00
_cell.angle_beta   90.00
_cell.angle_gamma   90.00
#
_symmetry.space_group_name_H-M   'P 1'
#
loop_
_entity.id
_entity.type
_entity.pdbx_description
1 polymer ?
#
loop_
_entity_poly.entity_id
_entity_poly.type
_entity_poly.pdbx_seq_one_letter_code
_entity_poly.pdbx_strand_id
1 'polypeptide(L)'
;MNINELKTLGFNSENDADAAEWALGIRFSDFSSEDRRTWRLQELCLKQYALTPDYERAARRAGVTVGEVEAWERHNVLGFVKRKEEAELRFSDTIQVVLLEMAKKPDSPPLLLSWLLHMHMPEKFDVLTPEDMADDPPGPTEAEILQQVAEQ
;
A
#
# COMPACT_ATOMS: atom_id res chain seq x y z
N MET A 1 19.32 22.32 -10.38
CA MET A 1 19.40 20.92 -9.92
C MET A 1 19.70 20.05 -11.13
N ASN A 2 20.81 19.33 -11.13
CA ASN A 2 21.35 18.67 -12.32
C ASN A 2 20.82 17.23 -12.43
N ILE A 3 20.58 16.75 -13.67
CA ILE A 3 20.14 15.37 -13.96
C ILE A 3 21.07 14.31 -13.34
N ASN A 4 22.36 14.64 -13.17
CA ASN A 4 23.33 13.74 -12.55
C ASN A 4 23.13 13.56 -11.03
N GLU A 5 22.50 14.51 -10.33
CA GLU A 5 22.23 14.41 -8.88
C GLU A 5 21.00 13.52 -8.57
N LEU A 6 20.15 13.29 -9.56
CA LEU A 6 18.95 12.44 -9.43
C LEU A 6 19.28 10.95 -9.55
N LYS A 7 20.31 10.60 -10.33
CA LYS A 7 20.80 9.22 -10.49
C LYS A 7 21.40 8.66 -9.20
N THR A 8 22.05 9.51 -8.39
CA THR A 8 22.63 9.12 -7.10
C THR A 8 21.60 8.76 -6.02
N LEU A 9 20.32 9.08 -6.21
CA LEU A 9 19.22 8.73 -5.30
C LEU A 9 18.47 7.44 -5.72
N GLY A 10 19.02 6.65 -6.64
CA GLY A 10 18.44 5.37 -7.05
C GLY A 10 17.28 5.46 -8.05
N PHE A 11 17.04 6.64 -8.65
CA PHE A 11 16.05 6.80 -9.72
C PHE A 11 16.68 6.39 -11.06
N ASN A 12 16.44 5.15 -11.48
CA ASN A 12 16.68 4.71 -12.86
C ASN A 12 15.42 4.99 -13.69
N SER A 13 15.37 6.16 -14.35
CA SER A 13 14.21 6.59 -15.14
C SER A 13 13.82 5.66 -16.29
N GLU A 14 14.70 4.75 -16.70
CA GLU A 14 14.45 3.79 -17.79
C GLU A 14 13.73 2.53 -17.29
N ASN A 15 14.05 2.02 -16.08
CA ASN A 15 13.42 0.81 -15.56
C ASN A 15 11.97 1.03 -15.07
N ASP A 16 11.66 2.21 -14.55
CA ASP A 16 10.29 2.54 -14.07
C ASP A 16 9.34 2.80 -15.26
N ALA A 17 9.86 3.27 -16.41
CA ALA A 17 9.07 3.58 -17.60
C ALA A 17 8.63 2.31 -18.34
N ASP A 18 9.52 1.33 -18.52
CA ASP A 18 9.20 0.07 -19.20
C ASP A 18 8.15 -0.75 -18.42
N ALA A 19 8.19 -0.74 -17.09
CA ALA A 19 7.18 -1.40 -16.26
C ALA A 19 5.80 -0.74 -16.36
N ALA A 20 5.76 0.60 -16.42
CA ALA A 20 4.52 1.35 -16.61
C ALA A 20 3.92 1.17 -18.00
N GLU A 21 4.74 1.04 -19.06
CA GLU A 21 4.28 0.84 -20.44
C GLU A 21 3.50 -0.47 -20.61
N TRP A 22 3.99 -1.57 -20.03
CA TRP A 22 3.31 -2.86 -20.04
C TRP A 22 2.08 -2.92 -19.14
N ALA A 23 2.12 -2.29 -17.96
CA ALA A 23 1.03 -2.35 -16.99
C ALA A 23 -0.15 -1.42 -17.33
N LEU A 24 0.09 -0.31 -18.03
CA LEU A 24 -0.90 0.73 -18.29
C LEU A 24 -1.24 0.89 -19.78
N GLY A 25 -0.52 0.22 -20.69
CA GLY A 25 -0.70 0.37 -22.14
C GLY A 25 -0.29 1.75 -22.66
N ILE A 26 0.54 2.47 -21.90
CA ILE A 26 0.95 3.84 -22.21
C ILE A 26 2.33 3.82 -22.85
N ARG A 27 2.43 4.22 -24.12
CA ARG A 27 3.72 4.35 -24.82
C ARG A 27 4.40 5.67 -24.46
N PHE A 28 5.49 5.59 -23.69
CA PHE A 28 6.28 6.78 -23.32
C PHE A 28 6.94 7.48 -24.52
N SER A 29 7.12 6.76 -25.62
CA SER A 29 7.61 7.32 -26.88
C SER A 29 6.66 8.35 -27.49
N ASP A 30 5.35 8.25 -27.20
CA ASP A 30 4.32 9.17 -27.71
C ASP A 30 4.13 10.41 -26.82
N PHE A 31 4.83 10.48 -25.67
CA PHE A 31 4.66 11.57 -24.72
C PHE A 31 5.28 12.87 -25.23
N SER A 32 4.46 13.92 -25.22
CA SER A 32 4.95 15.28 -25.37
C SER A 32 5.86 15.67 -24.20
N SER A 33 6.60 16.77 -24.34
CA SER A 33 7.42 17.30 -23.24
C SER A 33 6.57 17.68 -22.01
N GLU A 34 5.32 18.09 -22.24
CA GLU A 34 4.36 18.40 -21.19
C GLU A 34 3.90 17.14 -20.46
N ASP A 35 3.59 16.05 -21.18
CA ASP A 35 3.19 14.77 -20.59
C ASP A 35 4.31 14.19 -19.71
N ARG A 36 5.57 14.27 -20.15
CA ARG A 36 6.72 13.85 -19.35
C ARG A 36 6.86 14.63 -18.05
N ARG A 37 6.59 15.94 -18.10
CA ARG A 37 6.60 16.79 -16.91
C ARG A 37 5.47 16.40 -15.96
N THR A 38 4.25 16.24 -16.47
CA THR A 38 3.08 15.83 -15.70
C THR A 38 3.29 14.46 -15.07
N TRP A 39 3.80 13.49 -15.84
CA TRP A 39 4.14 12.15 -15.35
C TRP A 39 5.08 12.21 -14.15
N ARG A 40 6.14 13.02 -14.25
CA ARG A 40 7.13 13.18 -13.17
C ARG A 40 6.53 13.81 -11.91
N LEU A 41 5.65 14.81 -12.07
CA LEU A 41 4.96 15.43 -10.93
C LEU A 41 4.01 14.45 -10.26
N GLN A 42 3.26 13.68 -11.06
CA GLN A 42 2.42 12.59 -10.58
C GLN A 42 3.24 11.54 -9.81
N GLU A 43 4.40 11.12 -10.33
CA GLU A 43 5.28 10.17 -9.63
C GLU A 43 5.74 10.69 -8.27
N LEU A 44 6.17 11.95 -8.20
CA LEU A 44 6.60 12.55 -6.94
C LEU A 44 5.43 12.59 -5.94
N CYS A 45 4.24 12.96 -6.40
CA CYS A 45 3.04 12.98 -5.58
C CYS A 45 2.69 11.58 -5.08
N LEU A 46 2.61 10.59 -5.97
CA LEU A 46 2.25 9.21 -5.63
C LEU A 46 3.28 8.54 -4.71
N LYS A 47 4.58 8.84 -4.88
CA LYS A 47 5.63 8.36 -3.98
C LYS A 47 5.45 8.92 -2.55
N GLN A 48 5.02 10.18 -2.41
CA GLN A 48 4.71 10.74 -1.09
C GLN A 48 3.40 10.20 -0.52
N TYR A 49 2.40 10.02 -1.38
CA TYR A 49 1.10 9.47 -1.00
C TYR A 49 1.21 8.02 -0.49
N ALA A 50 2.07 7.20 -1.11
CA ALA A 50 2.36 5.84 -0.67
C ALA A 50 2.98 5.75 0.75
N LEU A 51 3.52 6.85 1.27
CA LEU A 51 4.06 6.91 2.64
C LEU A 51 3.05 7.44 3.63
N THR A 52 2.14 8.31 3.17
CA THR A 52 1.11 8.94 3.99
C THR A 52 -0.04 9.31 3.05
N PRO A 53 -1.21 8.64 3.13
CA PRO A 53 -2.33 8.85 2.21
C PRO A 53 -3.08 10.14 2.55
N ASP A 54 -2.36 11.26 2.39
CA ASP A 54 -2.84 12.62 2.58
C ASP A 54 -2.46 13.41 1.33
N TYR A 55 -3.48 13.75 0.54
CA TYR A 55 -3.30 14.46 -0.72
C TYR A 55 -2.75 15.87 -0.54
N GLU A 56 -3.16 16.59 0.49
CA GLU A 56 -2.69 17.95 0.69
C GLU A 56 -1.19 17.97 0.96
N ARG A 57 -0.74 17.01 1.79
CA ARG A 57 0.66 16.86 2.13
C ARG A 57 1.49 16.32 0.96
N ALA A 58 0.98 15.33 0.24
CA ALA A 58 1.65 14.74 -0.92
C ALA A 58 1.80 15.76 -2.07
N ALA A 59 0.73 16.49 -2.39
CA ALA A 59 0.73 17.54 -3.41
C ALA A 59 1.76 18.64 -3.08
N ARG A 60 1.72 19.15 -1.83
CA ARG A 60 2.67 20.17 -1.36
C ARG A 60 4.12 19.73 -1.50
N ARG A 61 4.43 18.48 -1.17
CA ARG A 61 5.79 17.93 -1.30
C ARG A 61 6.22 17.69 -2.74
N ALA A 62 5.29 17.37 -3.62
CA ALA A 62 5.53 17.25 -5.06
C ALA A 62 5.59 18.61 -5.78
N GLY A 63 5.29 19.70 -5.08
CA GLY A 63 5.29 21.05 -5.65
C GLY A 63 4.10 21.32 -6.56
N VAL A 64 2.98 20.64 -6.32
CA VAL A 64 1.71 20.82 -7.05
C VAL A 64 0.58 21.16 -6.10
N THR A 65 -0.51 21.67 -6.65
CA THR A 65 -1.74 22.00 -5.93
C THR A 65 -2.65 20.79 -5.80
N VAL A 66 -3.51 20.78 -4.78
CA VAL A 66 -4.53 19.74 -4.62
C VAL A 66 -5.48 19.72 -5.82
N GLY A 67 -5.85 20.89 -6.35
CA GLY A 67 -6.70 20.99 -7.54
C GLY A 67 -6.09 20.34 -8.79
N GLU A 68 -4.77 20.39 -8.96
CA GLU A 68 -4.08 19.66 -10.04
C GLU A 68 -4.16 18.15 -9.84
N VAL A 69 -4.00 17.66 -8.61
CA VAL A 69 -4.12 16.23 -8.30
C VAL A 69 -5.55 15.74 -8.50
N GLU A 70 -6.55 16.50 -8.05
CA GLU A 70 -7.96 16.21 -8.29
C GLU A 70 -8.29 16.21 -9.78
N ALA A 71 -7.68 17.11 -10.57
CA ALA A 71 -7.84 17.11 -12.01
C ALA A 71 -7.23 15.87 -12.66
N TRP A 72 -6.05 15.43 -12.20
CA TRP A 72 -5.43 14.19 -12.68
C TRP A 72 -6.30 12.97 -12.37
N GLU A 73 -6.87 12.89 -11.18
CA GLU A 73 -7.76 11.79 -10.79
C GLU A 73 -9.06 11.83 -11.57
N ARG A 74 -9.76 12.97 -11.59
CA ARG A 74 -11.05 13.14 -12.28
C ARG A 74 -10.97 12.83 -13.76
N HIS A 75 -9.88 13.21 -14.42
CA HIS A 75 -9.69 13.00 -15.85
C HIS A 75 -8.81 11.78 -16.17
N ASN A 76 -8.44 11.00 -15.16
CA ASN A 76 -7.52 9.87 -15.25
C ASN A 76 -6.26 10.17 -16.12
N VAL A 77 -5.67 11.34 -15.90
CA VAL A 77 -4.57 11.87 -16.72
C VAL A 77 -3.38 10.93 -16.64
N LEU A 78 -2.96 10.38 -17.78
CA LEU A 78 -1.84 9.43 -17.88
C LEU A 78 -2.02 8.20 -16.97
N GLY A 79 -3.26 7.72 -16.80
CA GLY A 79 -3.56 6.53 -15.99
C GLY A 79 -3.39 6.73 -14.49
N PHE A 80 -3.53 7.98 -14.01
CA PHE A 80 -3.30 8.34 -12.62
C PHE A 80 -4.10 7.51 -11.61
N VAL A 81 -5.35 7.13 -11.93
CA VAL A 81 -6.21 6.38 -10.99
C VAL A 81 -5.61 5.02 -10.64
N LYS A 82 -5.23 4.23 -11.63
CA LYS A 82 -4.61 2.91 -11.39
C LYS A 82 -3.28 3.04 -10.65
N ARG A 83 -2.48 4.04 -11.00
CA ARG A 83 -1.19 4.29 -10.33
C ARG A 83 -1.37 4.76 -8.88
N LYS A 84 -2.47 5.45 -8.58
CA LYS A 84 -2.88 5.79 -7.22
C LYS A 84 -3.24 4.53 -6.43
N GLU A 85 -4.06 3.64 -6.97
CA GLU A 85 -4.40 2.36 -6.33
C GLU A 85 -3.13 1.56 -5.99
N GLU A 86 -2.15 1.51 -6.91
CA GLU A 86 -0.84 0.90 -6.63
C GLU A 86 -0.08 1.58 -5.49
N ALA A 87 -0.19 2.91 -5.35
CA ALA A 87 0.41 3.64 -4.24
C ALA A 87 -0.29 3.35 -2.90
N GLU A 88 -1.61 3.15 -2.91
CA GLU A 88 -2.41 2.76 -1.72
C GLU A 88 -2.05 1.36 -1.25
N LEU A 89 -1.87 0.42 -2.17
CA LEU A 89 -1.39 -0.93 -1.85
C LEU A 89 -0.02 -0.89 -1.16
N ARG A 90 0.92 -0.08 -1.67
CA ARG A 90 2.24 0.10 -1.03
C ARG A 90 2.15 0.70 0.37
N PHE A 91 1.22 1.63 0.58
CA PHE A 91 0.97 2.18 1.91
C PHE A 91 0.45 1.11 2.87
N SER A 92 -0.50 0.31 2.42
CA SER A 92 -1.03 -0.83 3.17
C SER A 92 0.07 -1.83 3.57
N ASP A 93 0.95 -2.20 2.64
CA ASP A 93 2.09 -3.09 2.94
C ASP A 93 3.05 -2.45 3.96
N THR A 94 3.27 -1.14 3.88
CA THR A 94 4.10 -0.40 4.84
C THR A 94 3.47 -0.41 6.23
N ILE A 95 2.17 -0.19 6.34
CA ILE A 95 1.44 -0.33 7.61
C ILE A 95 1.61 -1.74 8.16
N GLN A 96 1.45 -2.77 7.30
CA GLN A 96 1.57 -4.16 7.74
C GLN A 96 2.92 -4.42 8.42
N VAL A 97 4.02 -3.96 7.82
CA VAL A 97 5.36 -4.10 8.40
C VAL A 97 5.47 -3.37 9.75
N VAL A 98 5.01 -2.13 9.83
CA VAL A 98 5.06 -1.33 11.07
C VAL A 98 4.23 -1.99 12.18
N LEU A 99 3.05 -2.52 11.86
CA LEU A 99 2.19 -3.18 12.84
C LEU A 99 2.80 -4.50 13.32
N LEU A 100 3.45 -5.27 12.44
CA LEU A 100 4.21 -6.48 12.82
C LEU A 100 5.38 -6.14 13.74
N GLU A 101 6.08 -5.02 13.50
CA GLU A 101 7.15 -4.56 14.39
C GLU A 101 6.61 -4.09 15.74
N MET A 102 5.46 -3.43 15.77
CA MET A 102 4.80 -3.04 17.01
C MET A 102 4.33 -4.27 17.80
N ALA A 103 3.75 -5.29 17.16
CA ALA A 103 3.29 -6.50 17.83
C ALA A 103 4.41 -7.26 18.58
N LYS A 104 5.67 -7.10 18.15
CA LYS A 104 6.84 -7.67 18.83
C LYS A 104 7.22 -6.95 20.13
N LYS A 105 6.66 -5.77 20.40
CA LYS A 105 6.93 -5.01 21.61
C LYS A 105 5.94 -5.41 22.71
N PRO A 106 6.40 -5.66 23.94
CA PRO A 106 5.56 -6.16 25.04
C PRO A 106 4.46 -5.18 25.49
N ASP A 107 4.63 -3.88 25.23
CA ASP A 107 3.69 -2.83 25.64
C ASP A 107 2.73 -2.36 24.53
N SER A 108 2.73 -3.03 23.36
CA SER A 108 1.89 -2.60 22.24
C SER A 108 0.43 -3.00 22.44
N PRO A 109 -0.54 -2.08 22.29
CA PRO A 109 -1.96 -2.39 22.44
C PRO A 109 -2.46 -3.26 21.26
N PRO A 110 -2.74 -4.56 21.47
CA PRO A 110 -3.00 -5.50 20.36
C PRO A 110 -4.31 -5.19 19.63
N LEU A 111 -5.32 -4.67 20.34
CA LEU A 111 -6.60 -4.28 19.76
C LEU A 111 -6.48 -3.11 18.78
N LEU A 112 -5.62 -2.13 19.07
CA LEU A 112 -5.37 -1.00 18.16
C LEU A 112 -4.68 -1.48 16.88
N LEU A 113 -3.74 -2.42 17.00
CA LEU A 113 -3.05 -3.02 15.85
C LEU A 113 -4.02 -3.82 14.97
N SER A 114 -4.89 -4.62 15.58
CA SER A 114 -5.93 -5.38 14.87
C SER A 114 -6.93 -4.47 14.15
N TRP A 115 -7.39 -3.41 14.81
CA TRP A 115 -8.29 -2.43 14.20
C TRP A 115 -7.64 -1.71 13.00
N LEU A 116 -6.37 -1.31 13.12
CA LEU A 116 -5.63 -0.70 12.01
C LEU A 116 -5.43 -1.66 10.84
N LEU A 117 -5.17 -2.95 11.08
CA LEU A 117 -5.07 -3.97 10.04
C LEU A 117 -6.41 -4.15 9.30
N HIS A 118 -7.51 -4.23 10.03
CA HIS A 118 -8.84 -4.42 9.44
C HIS A 118 -9.27 -3.21 8.60
N MET A 119 -8.99 -1.99 9.05
CA MET A 119 -9.31 -0.76 8.31
C MET A 119 -8.53 -0.61 6.99
N HIS A 120 -7.29 -1.10 6.93
CA HIS A 120 -6.41 -0.89 5.78
C HIS A 120 -6.27 -2.12 4.87
N MET A 121 -6.61 -3.32 5.36
CA MET A 121 -6.58 -4.58 4.61
C MET A 121 -7.82 -5.44 4.90
N PRO A 122 -9.04 -4.93 4.64
CA PRO A 122 -10.26 -5.66 4.98
C PRO A 122 -10.28 -7.06 4.35
N GLU A 123 -9.90 -7.18 3.09
CA GLU A 123 -9.87 -8.45 2.34
C GLU A 123 -8.95 -9.53 2.95
N LYS A 124 -7.91 -9.13 3.69
CA LYS A 124 -6.98 -10.07 4.34
C LYS A 124 -7.42 -10.46 5.77
N PHE A 125 -8.30 -9.67 6.38
CA PHE A 125 -8.67 -9.77 7.80
C PHE A 125 -10.18 -9.92 8.05
N ASP A 126 -11.00 -10.05 7.00
CA ASP A 126 -12.45 -10.32 7.08
C ASP A 126 -12.79 -11.77 7.53
N VAL A 127 -11.80 -12.59 7.91
CA VAL A 127 -11.98 -14.00 8.29
C VAL A 127 -12.12 -14.20 9.82
N LEU A 128 -12.49 -13.15 10.55
CA LEU A 128 -12.83 -13.28 11.97
C LEU A 128 -14.15 -12.57 12.24
N THR A 129 -15.20 -13.05 11.60
CA THR A 129 -16.52 -12.82 12.18
C THR A 129 -16.61 -13.63 13.49
N PRO A 130 -17.30 -13.15 14.53
CA PRO A 130 -17.55 -13.94 15.74
C PRO A 130 -18.25 -15.28 15.44
N GLU A 131 -18.87 -15.42 14.27
CA GLU A 131 -19.48 -16.64 13.76
C GLU A 131 -18.43 -17.68 13.36
N ASP A 132 -17.28 -17.27 12.80
CA ASP A 132 -16.16 -18.17 12.48
C ASP A 132 -15.46 -18.72 13.74
N MET A 133 -15.56 -18.02 14.87
CA MET A 133 -15.05 -18.49 16.17
C MET A 133 -16.06 -19.38 16.93
N ALA A 134 -17.31 -19.48 16.45
CA ALA A 134 -18.38 -20.23 17.11
C ALA A 134 -18.50 -21.67 16.61
N ASP A 135 -17.83 -22.02 15.51
CA ASP A 135 -17.96 -23.34 14.84
C ASP A 135 -16.76 -24.27 15.02
N ASP A 136 -15.74 -23.87 15.79
CA ASP A 136 -14.71 -24.82 16.22
C ASP A 136 -15.28 -25.69 17.34
N PRO A 137 -15.51 -27.00 17.13
CA PRO A 137 -15.89 -27.89 18.22
C PRO A 137 -14.78 -27.81 19.28
N PRO A 138 -15.11 -27.78 20.59
CA PRO A 138 -14.09 -27.76 21.62
C PRO A 138 -13.13 -28.93 21.36
N GLY A 139 -11.85 -28.61 21.17
CA GLY A 139 -10.81 -29.63 21.08
C GLY A 139 -10.88 -30.57 22.29
N PRO A 140 -10.40 -31.81 22.16
CA PRO A 140 -10.53 -32.81 23.22
C PRO A 140 -9.99 -32.24 24.52
N THR A 141 -10.82 -32.34 25.55
CA THR A 141 -10.49 -31.90 26.90
C THR A 141 -9.27 -32.69 27.41
N GLU A 142 -8.55 -32.12 28.37
CA GLU A 142 -7.37 -32.75 28.97
C GLU A 142 -7.66 -34.18 29.49
N ALA A 143 -8.90 -34.46 29.91
CA ALA A 143 -9.38 -35.77 30.31
C ALA A 143 -9.44 -36.79 29.13
N GLU A 144 -9.84 -36.35 27.94
CA GLU A 144 -9.93 -37.20 26.74
C GLU A 144 -8.55 -37.52 26.16
N ILE A 145 -7.61 -36.56 26.25
CA ILE A 145 -6.20 -36.77 25.86
C ILE A 145 -5.55 -37.82 26.78
N LEU A 146 -5.77 -37.73 28.09
CA LEU A 146 -5.23 -38.69 29.05
C LEU A 146 -5.82 -40.11 28.87
N GLN A 147 -7.09 -40.21 28.45
CA GLN A 147 -7.73 -41.49 28.19
C GLN A 147 -7.21 -42.16 26.91
N GLN A 148 -6.95 -41.41 25.84
CA GLN A 148 -6.36 -41.95 24.60
C GLN A 148 -4.91 -42.42 24.78
N VAL A 149 -4.15 -41.81 25.69
CA VAL A 149 -2.79 -42.24 26.02
C VAL A 149 -2.79 -43.49 26.92
N ALA A 150 -3.85 -43.71 27.69
CA ALA A 150 -3.98 -44.89 28.55
C ALA A 150 -4.44 -46.15 27.80
N GLU A 151 -4.98 -46.01 26.58
CA GLU A 151 -5.47 -47.12 25.74
C GLU A 151 -4.45 -47.60 24.68
N GLN A 152 -3.21 -47.08 24.69
CA GLN A 152 -2.06 -47.57 23.90
C GLN A 152 -1.10 -48.41 24.75
#